data_AF-A0A819IWT5-F1
#
_entry.id   AF-A0A819IWT5-F1
#
_cell.length_a   1.000
_cell.length_b   1.000
_cell.length_c   1.000
_cell.angle_alpha   90.00
_cell.angle_beta   90.00
_cell.angle_gamma   90.00
#
_symmetry.space_group_name_H-M   'P 1'
#
loop_
_entity.id
_entity.type
_entity.pdbx_description
1 polymer ?
#
loop_
_entity_poly.entity_id
_entity_poly.type
_entity_poly.pdbx_seq_one_letter_code
_entity_poly.pdbx_strand_id
1 'polypeptide(L)'
;MLSKLNLDHKSFFDCYQGLFTEKIKQKFYEFPHIARLLRSLGSRDDLFGAYFSAYSAYTSPNEVWNMFLYLSSIGDLNEIMQKHLILILPPRIDRISTEDFKQYTKLAKDHLTQISDEKRPPVLKILETVLYAFLNKQLHDDQYSYKFTESDLKEFLNTSLEFSASCTLENSSYLLIIRHLLFK
;
A
#
# COMPACT_ATOMS: atom_id res chain seq x y z
N MET A 1 1.27 -41.01 -8.94
CA MET A 1 1.83 -40.73 -10.28
C MET A 1 1.47 -39.33 -10.83
N LEU A 2 1.08 -38.36 -10.00
CA LEU A 2 0.83 -36.96 -10.45
C LEU A 2 2.09 -36.09 -10.50
N SER A 3 3.21 -36.56 -9.95
CA SER A 3 4.49 -35.83 -9.84
C SER A 3 5.32 -35.77 -11.13
N LYS A 4 4.76 -36.16 -12.27
CA LYS A 4 5.44 -36.20 -13.59
C LYS A 4 4.71 -35.45 -14.71
N LEU A 5 3.68 -34.66 -14.38
CA LEU A 5 3.18 -33.69 -15.34
C LEU A 5 4.14 -32.50 -15.32
N ASN A 6 4.95 -32.37 -16.37
CA ASN A 6 5.78 -31.21 -16.61
C ASN A 6 4.85 -30.06 -17.03
N LEU A 7 4.14 -29.49 -16.06
CA LEU A 7 3.18 -28.41 -16.30
C LEU A 7 3.97 -27.12 -16.56
N ASP A 8 3.77 -26.56 -17.75
CA ASP A 8 4.32 -25.25 -18.07
C ASP A 8 3.51 -24.16 -17.35
N HIS A 9 3.87 -23.96 -16.08
CA HIS A 9 3.25 -22.98 -15.21
C HIS A 9 3.40 -21.55 -15.74
N LYS A 10 4.53 -21.25 -16.39
CA LYS A 10 4.78 -19.91 -16.92
C LYS A 10 3.79 -19.59 -18.03
N SER A 11 3.70 -20.46 -19.05
CA SER A 11 2.75 -20.27 -20.15
C SER A 11 1.30 -20.24 -19.68
N PHE A 12 0.95 -21.02 -18.64
CA PHE A 12 -0.38 -20.94 -18.03
C PHE A 12 -0.68 -19.57 -17.44
N PHE A 13 0.22 -19.04 -16.60
CA PHE A 13 -0.01 -17.74 -15.95
C PHE A 13 0.07 -16.58 -16.94
N ASP A 14 0.96 -16.63 -17.93
CA ASP A 14 1.02 -15.63 -19.00
C ASP A 14 -0.30 -15.57 -19.78
N CYS A 15 -0.88 -16.73 -20.13
CA CYS A 15 -2.21 -16.79 -20.77
C CYS A 15 -3.33 -16.33 -19.82
N TYR A 16 -3.30 -16.77 -18.56
CA TYR A 16 -4.34 -16.46 -17.58
C TYR A 16 -4.33 -14.99 -17.17
N GLN A 17 -3.18 -14.30 -17.23
CA GLN A 17 -3.07 -12.89 -16.88
C GLN A 17 -3.96 -12.01 -17.77
N GLY A 18 -4.08 -12.33 -19.06
CA GLY A 18 -4.99 -11.63 -19.98
C GLY A 18 -6.44 -11.74 -19.52
N LEU A 19 -6.91 -12.97 -19.28
CA LEU A 19 -8.26 -13.23 -18.79
C LEU A 19 -8.51 -12.57 -17.41
N PHE A 20 -7.55 -12.70 -16.49
CA PHE A 20 -7.63 -12.05 -15.17
C PHE A 20 -7.83 -10.55 -15.32
N THR A 21 -7.02 -9.91 -16.17
CA THR A 21 -7.09 -8.46 -16.42
C THR A 21 -8.45 -8.04 -16.97
N GLU A 22 -8.98 -8.76 -17.95
CA GLU A 22 -10.32 -8.50 -18.49
C GLU A 22 -11.41 -8.64 -17.43
N LYS A 23 -11.31 -9.66 -16.57
CA LYS A 23 -12.29 -9.95 -15.53
C LYS A 23 -12.23 -8.95 -14.37
N ILE A 24 -11.05 -8.42 -14.04
CA ILE A 24 -10.92 -7.28 -13.11
C ILE A 24 -11.64 -6.06 -13.66
N LYS A 25 -11.43 -5.70 -14.93
CA LYS A 25 -12.14 -4.58 -15.58
C LYS A 25 -13.66 -4.73 -15.53
N GLN A 26 -14.14 -5.97 -15.68
CA GLN A 26 -15.56 -6.31 -15.62
C GLN A 26 -16.11 -6.40 -14.18
N LYS A 27 -15.29 -6.18 -13.15
CA LYS A 27 -15.62 -6.39 -11.74
C LYS A 27 -16.23 -7.78 -11.48
N PHE A 28 -15.75 -8.79 -12.22
CA PHE A 28 -16.31 -10.13 -12.17
C PHE A 28 -15.89 -10.90 -10.92
N TYR A 29 -14.66 -10.69 -10.45
CA TYR A 29 -14.16 -11.35 -9.25
C TYR A 29 -14.53 -10.59 -7.99
N GLU A 30 -14.98 -11.33 -6.98
CA GLU A 30 -15.10 -10.78 -5.64
C GLU A 30 -13.72 -10.50 -5.02
N PHE A 31 -13.67 -9.46 -4.20
CA PHE A 31 -12.46 -8.99 -3.54
C PHE A 31 -11.69 -10.10 -2.78
N PRO A 32 -12.33 -10.97 -1.97
CA PRO A 32 -11.63 -12.05 -1.27
C PRO A 32 -10.99 -13.09 -2.21
N HIS A 33 -11.56 -13.32 -3.39
CA HIS A 33 -11.01 -14.25 -4.37
C HIS A 33 -9.70 -13.72 -4.96
N ILE A 34 -9.66 -12.42 -5.26
CA ILE A 34 -8.45 -11.76 -5.75
C ILE A 34 -7.37 -11.81 -4.66
N ALA A 35 -7.71 -11.49 -3.42
CA ALA A 35 -6.77 -11.52 -2.31
C ALA A 35 -6.15 -12.92 -2.10
N ARG A 36 -6.97 -13.98 -2.15
CA ARG A 36 -6.47 -15.37 -2.06
C ARG A 36 -5.53 -15.73 -3.20
N LEU A 37 -5.85 -15.31 -4.43
CA LEU A 37 -4.96 -15.51 -5.58
C LEU A 37 -3.62 -14.80 -5.35
N LEU A 38 -3.64 -13.50 -5.05
CA LEU A 38 -2.43 -12.72 -4.78
C LEU A 38 -1.60 -13.34 -3.65
N ARG A 39 -2.26 -13.80 -2.57
CA ARG A 39 -1.61 -14.50 -1.46
C ARG A 39 -0.90 -15.78 -1.94
N SER A 40 -1.56 -16.60 -2.75
CA SER A 40 -0.96 -17.83 -3.30
C SER A 40 0.23 -17.58 -4.22
N LEU A 41 0.25 -16.42 -4.88
CA LEU A 41 1.36 -15.97 -5.73
C LEU A 41 2.47 -15.26 -4.94
N GLY A 42 2.29 -14.99 -3.65
CA GLY A 42 3.19 -14.15 -2.85
C GLY A 42 4.62 -14.65 -2.72
N SER A 43 4.92 -15.91 -3.07
CA SER A 43 6.28 -16.47 -3.11
C SER A 43 6.94 -16.40 -4.49
N ARG A 44 6.25 -15.87 -5.51
CA ARG A 44 6.68 -15.78 -6.91
C ARG A 44 6.75 -14.29 -7.31
N ASP A 45 7.95 -13.73 -7.33
CA ASP A 45 8.20 -12.29 -7.54
C ASP A 45 7.56 -11.74 -8.83
N ASP A 46 7.77 -12.45 -9.94
CA ASP A 46 7.22 -12.13 -11.25
C ASP A 46 5.68 -12.18 -11.26
N LEU A 47 5.10 -13.26 -10.73
CA LEU A 47 3.65 -13.46 -10.74
C LEU A 47 2.93 -12.51 -9.78
N PHE A 48 3.40 -12.36 -8.54
CA PHE A 48 2.79 -11.43 -7.60
C PHE A 48 2.81 -10.00 -8.16
N GLY A 49 3.97 -9.57 -8.68
CA GLY A 49 4.12 -8.24 -9.28
C GLY A 49 3.20 -8.02 -10.45
N ALA A 50 3.14 -8.97 -11.40
CA ALA A 50 2.30 -8.86 -12.59
C ALA A 50 0.81 -8.78 -12.25
N TYR A 51 0.32 -9.66 -11.38
CA TYR A 51 -1.11 -9.71 -11.03
C TYR A 51 -1.53 -8.55 -10.12
N PHE A 52 -0.70 -8.15 -9.16
CA PHE A 52 -1.02 -7.01 -8.30
C PHE A 52 -0.96 -5.69 -9.08
N SER A 53 -0.03 -5.54 -10.03
CA SER A 53 0.00 -4.40 -10.95
C SER A 53 -1.25 -4.33 -11.81
N ALA A 54 -1.68 -5.47 -12.38
CA ALA A 54 -2.91 -5.54 -13.16
C ALA A 54 -4.14 -5.16 -12.32
N TYR A 55 -4.26 -5.70 -11.10
CA TYR A 55 -5.32 -5.31 -10.16
C TYR A 55 -5.31 -3.80 -9.88
N SER A 56 -4.15 -3.23 -9.55
CA SER A 56 -3.99 -1.82 -9.21
C SER A 56 -4.31 -0.88 -10.37
N ALA A 57 -3.96 -1.26 -11.61
CA ALA A 57 -4.21 -0.45 -12.80
C ALA A 57 -5.71 -0.25 -13.10
N TYR A 58 -6.57 -1.19 -12.70
CA TYR A 58 -7.98 -1.22 -13.06
C TYR A 58 -8.95 -1.06 -11.88
N THR A 59 -8.42 -0.76 -10.69
CA THR A 59 -9.22 -0.49 -9.49
C THR A 59 -9.01 0.94 -9.01
N SER A 60 -9.79 1.38 -8.03
CA SER A 60 -9.62 2.67 -7.36
C SER A 60 -8.45 2.63 -6.37
N PRO A 61 -7.83 3.77 -6.01
CA PRO A 61 -6.82 3.79 -4.96
C PRO A 61 -7.30 3.21 -3.62
N ASN A 62 -8.58 3.40 -3.28
CA ASN A 62 -9.19 2.84 -2.08
C ASN A 62 -9.23 1.31 -2.12
N GLU A 63 -9.56 0.72 -3.27
CA GLU A 63 -9.55 -0.74 -3.44
C GLU A 63 -8.13 -1.33 -3.34
N VAL A 64 -7.11 -0.60 -3.78
CA VAL A 64 -5.70 -1.03 -3.62
C VAL A 64 -5.26 -0.93 -2.16
N TRP A 65 -5.63 0.15 -1.47
CA TRP A 65 -5.38 0.33 -0.05
C TRP A 65 -6.04 -0.77 0.80
N ASN A 66 -7.31 -1.05 0.55
CA ASN A 66 -8.03 -2.11 1.24
C ASN A 66 -7.45 -3.49 0.93
N MET A 67 -6.99 -3.73 -0.31
CA MET A 67 -6.32 -4.98 -0.67
C MET A 67 -5.03 -5.17 0.14
N PHE A 68 -4.24 -4.12 0.33
CA PHE A 68 -3.07 -4.16 1.20
C PHE A 68 -3.43 -4.56 2.64
N LEU A 69 -4.38 -3.85 3.28
CA LEU A 69 -4.79 -4.14 4.66
C LEU A 69 -5.41 -5.53 4.80
N TYR A 70 -6.11 -6.01 3.77
CA TYR A 70 -6.67 -7.35 3.77
C TYR A 70 -5.58 -8.42 3.60
N LEU A 71 -4.57 -8.20 2.76
CA LEU A 71 -3.46 -9.15 2.60
C LEU A 71 -2.65 -9.32 3.88
N SER A 72 -2.49 -8.27 4.69
CA SER A 72 -1.85 -8.32 6.00
C SER A 72 -2.71 -8.95 7.09
N SER A 73 -4.05 -8.86 6.98
CA SER A 73 -4.94 -9.51 7.95
C SER A 73 -4.94 -11.04 7.79
N ILE A 74 -4.95 -11.53 6.55
CA ILE A 74 -5.03 -12.97 6.27
C ILE A 74 -3.68 -13.70 6.35
N GLY A 75 -2.55 -12.99 6.50
CA GLY A 75 -1.26 -13.61 6.79
C GLY A 75 -0.05 -12.68 6.64
N ASP A 76 1.13 -13.19 6.98
CA ASP A 76 2.39 -12.43 7.00
C ASP A 76 2.77 -11.89 5.62
N LEU A 77 3.16 -10.62 5.52
CA LEU A 77 3.68 -10.05 4.29
C LEU A 77 5.15 -10.40 4.15
N ASN A 78 5.48 -11.33 3.27
CA ASN A 78 6.88 -11.66 2.96
C ASN A 78 7.57 -10.55 2.16
N GLU A 79 8.87 -10.68 1.94
CA GLU A 79 9.69 -9.66 1.26
C GLU A 79 9.22 -9.35 -0.17
N ILE A 80 8.77 -10.36 -0.93
CA ILE A 80 8.25 -10.18 -2.29
C ILE A 80 6.99 -9.33 -2.27
N MET A 81 6.04 -9.67 -1.39
CA MET A 81 4.79 -8.91 -1.24
C MET A 81 5.09 -7.47 -0.82
N GLN A 82 5.96 -7.27 0.18
CA GLN A 82 6.37 -5.95 0.65
C GLN A 82 6.98 -5.11 -0.48
N LYS A 83 7.91 -5.68 -1.26
CA LYS A 83 8.57 -5.01 -2.39
C LYS A 83 7.54 -4.44 -3.37
N HIS A 84 6.57 -5.26 -3.80
CA HIS A 84 5.56 -4.82 -4.77
C HIS A 84 4.49 -3.91 -4.18
N LEU A 85 4.12 -4.10 -2.91
CA LEU A 85 3.22 -3.18 -2.20
C LEU A 85 3.85 -1.78 -2.09
N ILE A 86 5.13 -1.70 -1.74
CA ILE A 86 5.90 -0.45 -1.69
C ILE A 86 6.06 0.18 -3.08
N LEU A 87 6.17 -0.62 -4.13
CA LEU A 87 6.24 -0.11 -5.51
C LEU A 87 4.90 0.50 -5.97
N ILE A 88 3.79 -0.13 -5.60
CA ILE A 88 2.48 0.16 -6.19
C ILE A 88 1.64 1.14 -5.36
N LEU A 89 1.68 1.08 -4.03
CA LEU A 89 0.82 1.94 -3.20
C LEU A 89 1.16 3.43 -3.31
N PRO A 90 2.44 3.87 -3.26
CA PRO A 90 2.77 5.29 -3.29
C PRO A 90 2.27 6.02 -4.55
N PRO A 91 2.51 5.54 -5.79
CA PRO A 91 2.00 6.23 -6.98
C PRO A 91 0.47 6.33 -7.03
N ARG A 92 -0.23 5.41 -6.33
CA ARG A 92 -1.70 5.37 -6.29
C ARG A 92 -2.29 6.38 -5.34
N ILE A 93 -1.54 6.81 -4.34
CA ILE A 93 -1.98 7.83 -3.38
C ILE A 93 -1.59 9.25 -3.79
N ASP A 94 -0.76 9.42 -4.82
CA ASP A 94 -0.25 10.73 -5.25
C ASP A 94 -1.36 11.77 -5.48
N ARG A 95 -2.50 11.38 -6.04
CA ARG A 95 -3.60 12.31 -6.39
C ARG A 95 -4.75 12.32 -5.40
N ILE A 96 -4.58 11.68 -4.25
CA ILE A 96 -5.61 11.59 -3.22
C ILE A 96 -5.67 12.91 -2.45
N SER A 97 -6.88 13.31 -2.05
CA SER A 97 -7.06 14.50 -1.23
C SER A 97 -6.54 14.26 0.20
N THR A 98 -6.22 15.33 0.92
CA THR A 98 -5.84 15.24 2.33
C THR A 98 -6.90 14.51 3.16
N GLU A 99 -8.18 14.80 2.95
CA GLU A 99 -9.28 14.19 3.71
C GLU A 99 -9.40 12.69 3.44
N ASP A 100 -9.35 12.27 2.17
CA ASP A 100 -9.38 10.85 1.82
C ASP A 100 -8.16 10.11 2.40
N PHE A 101 -6.99 10.76 2.40
CA PHE A 101 -5.78 10.16 2.95
C PHE A 101 -5.85 10.04 4.49
N LYS A 102 -6.52 10.97 5.19
CA LYS A 102 -6.82 10.80 6.62
C LYS A 102 -7.73 9.61 6.89
N GLN A 103 -8.70 9.34 6.02
CA GLN A 103 -9.51 8.13 6.15
C GLN A 103 -8.64 6.86 5.98
N TYR A 104 -7.66 6.89 5.08
CA TYR A 104 -6.73 5.77 4.91
C TYR A 104 -5.85 5.54 6.12
N THR A 105 -5.28 6.60 6.70
CA THR A 105 -4.46 6.48 7.92
C THR A 105 -5.29 6.01 9.10
N LYS A 106 -6.54 6.48 9.25
CA LYS A 106 -7.47 5.98 10.27
C LYS A 106 -7.73 4.48 10.13
N LEU A 107 -8.07 4.00 8.93
CA LEU A 107 -8.27 2.56 8.67
C LEU A 107 -7.00 1.74 8.96
N ALA A 108 -5.83 2.28 8.65
CA ALA A 108 -4.57 1.62 8.97
C ALA A 108 -4.32 1.56 10.48
N LYS A 109 -4.61 2.62 11.24
CA LYS A 109 -4.51 2.62 12.71
C LYS A 109 -5.42 1.56 13.31
N ASP A 110 -6.68 1.52 12.88
CA ASP A 110 -7.64 0.50 13.32
C ASP A 110 -7.11 -0.91 13.00
N HIS A 111 -6.55 -1.11 11.80
CA HIS A 111 -5.96 -2.38 11.39
C HIS A 111 -4.74 -2.78 12.25
N LEU A 112 -3.86 -1.84 12.61
CA LEU A 112 -2.68 -2.09 13.45
C LEU A 112 -3.05 -2.60 14.85
N THR A 113 -4.23 -2.24 15.38
CA THR A 113 -4.74 -2.75 16.66
C THR A 113 -5.24 -4.21 16.56
N GLN A 114 -5.53 -4.69 15.35
CA GLN A 114 -6.12 -6.01 15.11
C GLN A 114 -5.09 -7.07 14.69
N ILE A 115 -3.92 -6.67 14.21
CA ILE A 115 -2.85 -7.59 13.82
C ILE A 115 -1.91 -7.89 14.99
N SER A 116 -1.34 -9.09 14.98
CA SER A 116 -0.36 -9.50 15.99
C SER A 116 0.95 -8.71 15.88
N ASP A 117 1.68 -8.61 16.99
CA ASP A 117 2.94 -7.87 17.05
C ASP A 117 3.98 -8.43 16.08
N GLU A 118 3.98 -9.73 15.76
CA GLU A 118 4.93 -10.30 14.79
C GLU A 118 4.67 -9.83 13.35
N LYS A 119 3.39 -9.59 13.01
CA LYS A 119 2.97 -9.12 11.67
C LYS A 119 3.11 -7.62 11.50
N ARG A 120 3.25 -6.87 12.59
CA ARG A 120 3.22 -5.41 12.60
C ARG A 120 4.40 -4.74 11.86
N PRO A 121 5.67 -5.18 11.99
CA PRO A 121 6.79 -4.44 11.39
C PRO A 121 6.74 -4.30 9.85
N PRO A 122 6.44 -5.37 9.07
CA PRO A 122 6.25 -5.24 7.62
C PRO A 122 5.15 -4.25 7.23
N VAL A 123 4.04 -4.23 7.99
CA VAL A 123 2.90 -3.35 7.73
C VAL A 123 3.29 -1.89 8.02
N LEU A 124 3.91 -1.63 9.17
CA LEU A 124 4.41 -0.30 9.55
C LEU A 124 5.36 0.27 8.50
N LYS A 125 6.30 -0.54 7.99
CA LYS A 125 7.23 -0.11 6.94
C LYS A 125 6.52 0.35 5.67
N ILE A 126 5.48 -0.37 5.24
CA ILE A 126 4.68 0.00 4.06
C ILE A 126 3.90 1.30 4.34
N LEU A 127 3.25 1.39 5.51
CA LEU A 127 2.48 2.57 5.92
C LEU A 127 3.36 3.82 5.99
N GLU A 128 4.53 3.72 6.59
CA GLU A 128 5.52 4.78 6.67
C GLU A 128 5.98 5.23 5.27
N THR A 129 6.26 4.28 4.38
CA THR A 129 6.68 4.60 2.99
C THR A 129 5.58 5.33 2.23
N VAL A 130 4.33 4.91 2.39
CA VAL A 130 3.18 5.54 1.74
C VAL A 130 2.92 6.94 2.32
N LEU A 131 2.93 7.08 3.65
CA LEU A 131 2.80 8.38 4.31
C LEU A 131 3.91 9.34 3.88
N TYR A 132 5.14 8.86 3.80
CA TYR A 132 6.26 9.65 3.30
C TYR A 132 6.02 10.15 1.88
N ALA A 133 5.64 9.28 0.95
CA ALA A 133 5.37 9.67 -0.43
C ALA A 133 4.24 10.71 -0.53
N PHE A 134 3.18 10.54 0.26
CA PHE A 134 2.10 11.52 0.36
C PHE A 134 2.63 12.90 0.76
N LEU A 135 3.35 12.96 1.89
CA LEU A 135 3.84 14.23 2.45
C LEU A 135 4.86 14.91 1.55
N ASN A 136 5.82 14.14 1.01
CA ASN A 136 6.82 14.66 0.09
C ASN A 136 6.17 15.39 -1.08
N LYS A 137 5.17 14.76 -1.71
CA LYS A 137 4.49 15.38 -2.84
C LYS A 137 3.79 16.66 -2.40
N GLN A 138 2.96 16.58 -1.36
CA GLN A 138 2.12 17.71 -0.97
C GLN A 138 2.93 18.92 -0.47
N LEU A 139 4.13 18.69 0.09
CA LEU A 139 5.02 19.76 0.56
C LEU A 139 5.88 20.39 -0.54
N HIS A 140 6.16 19.66 -1.63
CA HIS A 140 7.03 20.14 -2.73
C HIS A 140 6.27 20.47 -4.02
N ASP A 141 4.97 20.21 -4.07
CA ASP A 141 4.11 20.59 -5.19
C ASP A 141 3.57 22.01 -4.96
N ASP A 142 4.02 22.96 -5.79
CA ASP A 142 3.65 24.39 -5.71
C ASP A 142 2.13 24.63 -5.80
N GLN A 143 1.35 23.65 -6.29
CA GLN A 143 -0.12 23.71 -6.32
C GLN A 143 -0.78 23.30 -5.00
N TYR A 144 -0.04 22.69 -4.06
CA TYR A 144 -0.57 22.04 -2.85
C TYR A 144 0.14 22.43 -1.55
N SER A 145 1.36 22.98 -1.61
CA SER A 145 2.16 23.39 -0.45
C SER A 145 1.43 24.36 0.50
N TYR A 146 0.40 25.06 0.03
CA TYR A 146 -0.43 26.00 0.78
C TYR A 146 -1.76 25.42 1.32
N LYS A 147 -2.02 24.12 1.17
CA LYS A 147 -3.33 23.51 1.52
C LYS A 147 -3.40 22.86 2.90
N PHE A 148 -2.28 22.62 3.57
CA PHE A 148 -2.32 22.02 4.91
C PHE A 148 -2.62 23.07 5.97
N THR A 149 -3.63 22.78 6.79
CA THR A 149 -3.84 23.49 8.04
C THR A 149 -2.83 23.03 9.09
N GLU A 150 -2.61 23.84 10.12
CA GLU A 150 -1.81 23.44 11.29
C GLU A 150 -2.33 22.14 11.92
N SER A 151 -3.65 21.92 11.88
CA SER A 151 -4.28 20.69 12.36
C SER A 151 -3.86 19.47 11.54
N ASP A 152 -3.84 19.59 10.21
CA ASP A 152 -3.44 18.50 9.32
C ASP A 152 -1.98 18.10 9.57
N LEU A 153 -1.10 19.10 9.71
CA LEU A 153 0.31 18.89 9.98
C LEU A 153 0.57 18.16 11.30
N LYS A 154 -0.15 18.55 12.37
CA LYS A 154 -0.09 17.86 13.67
C LYS A 154 -0.58 16.41 13.57
N GLU A 155 -1.68 16.19 12.86
CA GLU A 155 -2.23 14.85 12.65
C GLU A 155 -1.26 13.94 11.87
N PHE A 156 -0.61 14.47 10.83
CA PHE A 156 0.39 13.71 10.07
C PHE A 156 1.62 13.40 10.91
N LEU A 157 2.14 14.35 11.70
CA LEU A 157 3.26 14.07 12.62
C LEU A 157 2.91 12.98 13.63
N ASN A 158 1.72 13.05 14.25
CA ASN A 158 1.27 12.02 15.19
C ASN A 158 1.17 10.65 14.50
N THR A 159 0.62 10.62 13.29
CA THR A 159 0.52 9.39 12.48
C THR A 159 1.89 8.84 12.12
N SER A 160 2.87 9.69 11.80
CA SER A 160 4.25 9.29 11.55
C SER A 160 4.91 8.68 12.78
N LEU A 161 4.67 9.24 13.97
CA LEU A 161 5.18 8.67 15.22
C LEU A 161 4.56 7.29 15.50
N GLU A 162 3.27 7.12 15.20
CA GLU A 162 2.59 5.82 15.34
C GLU A 162 3.08 4.78 14.31
N PHE A 163 3.42 5.21 13.09
CA PHE A 163 3.89 4.32 12.02
C PHE A 163 5.38 4.01 12.09
N SER A 164 6.18 4.89 12.69
CA SER A 164 7.63 4.74 12.80
C SER A 164 8.00 3.75 13.90
N ALA A 165 8.45 2.55 13.51
CA ALA A 165 8.91 1.51 14.44
C ALA A 165 10.13 1.93 15.29
N SER A 166 10.91 2.93 14.85
CA SER A 166 12.13 3.43 15.51
C SER A 166 12.00 4.85 16.10
N CYS A 167 10.81 5.46 16.06
CA CYS A 167 10.59 6.89 16.38
C CYS A 167 11.62 7.86 15.75
N THR A 168 12.20 7.54 14.60
CA THR A 168 13.21 8.39 13.96
C THR A 168 12.58 9.21 12.83
N LEU A 169 12.37 10.50 13.09
CA LEU A 169 11.94 11.47 12.08
C LEU A 169 13.11 11.90 11.19
N GLU A 170 13.82 10.94 10.60
CA GLU A 170 14.99 11.18 9.75
C GLU A 170 14.65 11.83 8.40
N ASN A 171 13.35 11.90 8.10
CA ASN A 171 12.89 12.36 6.82
C ASN A 171 12.80 13.89 6.71
N SER A 172 13.30 14.45 5.60
CA SER A 172 13.25 15.89 5.30
C SER A 172 11.83 16.45 5.30
N SER A 173 10.82 15.68 4.90
CA SER A 173 9.41 16.11 4.96
C SER A 173 8.95 16.38 6.39
N TYR A 174 9.38 15.59 7.37
CA TYR A 174 9.03 15.83 8.78
C TYR A 174 9.72 17.09 9.32
N LEU A 175 10.96 17.34 8.92
CA LEU A 175 11.67 18.56 9.27
C LEU A 175 11.01 19.80 8.66
N LEU A 176 10.46 19.71 7.44
CA LEU A 176 9.69 20.79 6.82
C LEU A 176 8.39 21.07 7.59
N ILE A 177 7.67 20.02 8.01
CA ILE A 177 6.47 20.17 8.82
C ILE A 177 6.80 20.81 10.18
N ILE A 178 7.82 20.30 10.88
CA ILE A 178 8.28 20.84 12.17
C ILE A 178 8.69 22.30 12.02
N ARG A 179 9.46 22.65 10.98
CA ARG A 179 9.85 24.03 10.69
C ARG A 179 8.63 24.92 10.50
N HIS A 180 7.64 24.48 9.72
CA HIS A 180 6.42 25.25 9.47
C HIS A 180 5.59 25.48 10.74
N LEU A 181 5.55 24.48 11.64
CA LEU A 181 4.85 24.61 12.92
C LEU A 181 5.56 25.53 13.93
N LEU A 182 6.90 25.57 13.89
CA LEU A 182 7.72 26.37 14.82
C LEU A 182 7.91 27.83 14.37
N PHE A 183 8.00 28.07 13.07
CA PHE A 183 8.33 29.37 12.49
C PHE A 183 7.21 29.80 11.54
N LYS A 184 6.22 30.53 12.08
CA LYS A 184 5.14 31.16 11.32
C LYS A 184 5.66 32.27 10.41
#